data_AF-G5RRJ0-F1
#
_entry.id   AF-G5RRJ0-F1
#
_cell.length_a   1.000
_cell.length_b   1.000
_cell.length_c   1.000
_cell.angle_alpha   90.00
_cell.angle_beta   90.00
_cell.angle_gamma   90.00
#
_symmetry.space_group_name_H-M   'P 1'
#
loop_
_entity.id
_entity.type
_entity.pdbx_description
1 polymer ?
#
loop_
_entity_poly.entity_id
_entity_poly.type
_entity_poly.pdbx_seq_one_letter_code
_entity_poly.pdbx_strand_id
1 'polypeptide(L)' 'MSSQYLRIFQQPRSAILLILGFASGLPLALTSGTLQAWMTVENIDLKTIGFFSLVGQAYVFKFLWSPLMDRYTPPFLA' A
#
# COMPACT_ATOMS: atom_id res chain seq x y z
N MET A 1 -10.88 11.31 -31.90
CA MET A 1 -9.68 10.89 -31.13
C MET A 1 -9.96 10.59 -29.65
N SER A 2 -11.06 11.08 -29.05
CA SER A 2 -11.39 10.86 -27.62
C SER A 2 -12.15 9.56 -27.31
N SER A 3 -12.92 9.03 -28.28
CA SER A 3 -13.77 7.83 -28.10
C SER A 3 -12.98 6.53 -27.87
N GLN A 4 -11.72 6.48 -28.32
CA GLN A 4 -10.87 5.29 -28.19
C GLN A 4 -10.44 5.04 -26.73
N TYR A 5 -10.23 6.10 -25.93
CA TYR A 5 -9.86 5.98 -24.52
C TYR A 5 -11.01 5.44 -23.66
N LEU A 6 -12.24 5.86 -23.92
CA LEU A 6 -13.42 5.39 -23.19
C LEU A 6 -13.74 3.91 -23.44
N ARG A 7 -13.41 3.40 -24.65
CA ARG A 7 -13.55 1.98 -24.97
C ARG A 7 -12.60 1.07 -24.17
N ILE A 8 -11.46 1.57 -23.70
CA ILE A 8 -10.52 0.80 -22.87
C ILE A 8 -11.14 0.53 -21.49
N PHE A 9 -11.87 1.51 -20.94
CA PHE A 9 -12.57 1.35 -19.66
C PHE A 9 -13.78 0.41 -19.74
N GLN A 10 -14.33 0.14 -20.93
CA GLN A 10 -15.45 -0.78 -21.15
C GLN A 10 -15.02 -2.25 -21.34
N GLN A 11 -13.72 -2.55 -21.32
CA GLN A 11 -13.25 -3.92 -21.47
C GLN A 11 -13.42 -4.71 -20.16
N PRO A 12 -13.76 -6.02 -20.19
CA PRO A 12 -13.85 -6.82 -18.96
C PRO A 12 -12.52 -6.86 -18.19
N ARG A 13 -11.38 -6.68 -18.87
CA ARG A 13 -10.06 -6.60 -18.26
C ARG A 13 -9.87 -5.34 -17.40
N SER A 14 -10.46 -4.20 -17.75
CA SER A 14 -10.36 -2.97 -16.93
C SER A 14 -11.10 -3.15 -15.61
N ALA A 15 -12.26 -3.82 -15.61
CA ALA A 15 -13.01 -4.15 -14.41
C ALA A 15 -12.22 -5.10 -13.50
N ILE A 16 -11.57 -6.12 -14.07
CA ILE A 16 -10.68 -7.03 -13.33
C ILE A 16 -9.49 -6.27 -12.73
N LEU A 17 -8.86 -5.37 -13.50
CA LEU A 17 -7.76 -4.54 -12.99
C LEU A 17 -8.20 -3.58 -11.89
N LEU A 18 -9.43 -3.07 -11.96
CA LEU A 18 -10.00 -2.22 -10.92
C LEU A 18 -10.24 -3.01 -9.63
N ILE A 19 -10.84 -4.21 -9.73
CA ILE A 19 -11.03 -5.10 -8.57
C ILE A 19 -9.68 -5.54 -8.01
N LEU A 20 -8.71 -5.87 -8.87
CA LEU A 20 -7.36 -6.27 -8.45
C LEU A 20 -6.64 -5.11 -7.75
N GLY A 21 -6.73 -3.89 -8.30
CA GLY A 21 -6.20 -2.68 -7.68
C GLY A 21 -6.85 -2.43 -6.32
N PHE A 22 -8.17 -2.52 -6.23
CA PHE A 22 -8.92 -2.38 -4.99
C PHE A 22 -8.53 -3.45 -3.96
N ALA A 23 -8.50 -4.73 -4.37
CA ALA A 23 -8.10 -5.85 -3.55
C ALA A 23 -6.62 -5.76 -3.10
N SER A 24 -5.74 -5.16 -3.89
CA SER A 24 -4.34 -4.94 -3.51
C SER A 24 -4.15 -3.79 -2.52
N GLY A 25 -5.02 -2.77 -2.55
CA GLY A 25 -4.99 -1.63 -1.63
C GLY A 25 -5.73 -1.89 -0.31
N LEU A 26 -6.74 -2.76 -0.32
CA LEU A 26 -7.54 -3.13 0.84
C LEU A 26 -6.71 -3.66 2.02
N PRO A 27 -5.79 -4.63 1.83
CA PRO A 27 -4.96 -5.14 2.90
C PRO A 27 -4.16 -4.03 3.57
N LEU A 28 -3.60 -3.09 2.81
CA LEU A 28 -2.76 -2.02 3.36
C LEU A 28 -3.58 -1.12 4.31
N ALA A 29 -4.77 -0.70 3.86
CA ALA A 29 -5.71 0.08 4.66
C ALA A 29 -6.23 -0.71 5.87
N LEU A 30 -6.68 -1.95 5.66
CA LEU A 30 -7.24 -2.81 6.70
C LEU A 30 -6.19 -3.15 7.76
N THR A 31 -4.98 -3.57 7.37
CA THR A 31 -3.93 -3.94 8.33
C THR A 31 -3.56 -2.75 9.21
N SER A 32 -3.44 -1.55 8.63
CA SER A 32 -3.17 -0.33 9.40
C SER A 32 -4.31 0.06 10.34
N GLY A 33 -5.57 -0.09 9.91
CA GLY A 33 -6.75 0.21 10.73
C GLY A 33 -7.00 -0.83 11.82
N THR A 34 -6.84 -2.11 11.50
CA THR A 34 -6.96 -3.22 12.46
C THR A 34 -5.88 -3.14 13.52
N LEU A 35 -4.63 -2.83 13.16
CA LEU A 35 -3.55 -2.65 14.13
C LEU A 35 -3.86 -1.50 15.11
N GLN A 36 -4.36 -0.36 14.62
CA GLN A 36 -4.78 0.76 15.46
C GLN A 36 -5.96 0.40 16.37
N ALA A 37 -6.94 -0.37 15.87
CA ALA A 37 -8.07 -0.84 16.65
C ALA A 37 -7.62 -1.78 17.79
N TRP A 38 -6.72 -2.73 17.50
CA TRP A 38 -6.14 -3.62 18.51
C TRP A 38 -5.35 -2.85 19.57
N MET A 39 -4.54 -1.87 19.16
CA MET A 39 -3.81 -1.02 20.11
C MET A 39 -4.76 -0.24 21.03
N THR A 40 -5.88 0.24 20.49
CA THR A 40 -6.91 0.93 21.30
C THR A 40 -7.58 -0.02 22.30
N VAL A 41 -7.85 -1.27 21.90
CA VAL A 41 -8.44 -2.30 22.77
C VAL A 41 -7.48 -2.68 23.92
N GLU A 42 -6.17 -2.75 23.62
CA GLU A 42 -5.10 -3.00 24.60
C GLU A 42 -4.79 -1.79 25.50
N ASN A 43 -5.59 -0.71 25.46
CA ASN A 43 -5.39 0.53 26.23
C ASN A 43 -4.02 1.21 26.00
N ILE A 44 -3.46 1.07 24.80
CA ILE A 44 -2.21 1.74 24.43
C ILE A 44 -2.49 3.24 24.21
N ASP A 45 -1.61 4.09 24.75
CA ASP A 45 -1.73 5.56 24.65
C ASP A 45 -1.78 6.04 23.18
N LEU A 46 -2.62 7.03 22.91
CA LEU A 46 -2.81 7.64 21.59
C LEU A 46 -1.50 8.21 21.02
N LYS A 47 -0.57 8.64 21.88
CA LYS A 47 0.77 9.07 21.45
C LYS A 47 1.56 7.93 20.81
N THR A 48 1.46 6.72 21.36
CA THR A 48 2.16 5.53 20.83
C THR A 48 1.52 5.09 19.51
N ILE A 49 0.19 5.17 19.39
CA ILE A 49 -0.51 4.91 18.13
C ILE A 49 -0.09 5.92 17.05
N GLY A 50 0.01 7.21 17.40
CA GLY A 50 0.53 8.25 16.52
C GLY A 50 1.98 8.00 16.10
N PHE A 51 2.82 7.51 17.01
CA PHE A 51 4.17 7.07 16.70
C PHE A 51 4.19 5.88 15.74
N PHE A 52 3.29 4.92 15.90
CA PHE A 52 3.15 3.78 14.99
C PHE A 52 2.71 4.20 13.58
N SER A 53 1.93 5.28 13.46
CA SER A 53 1.57 5.85 12.15
C SER A 53 2.80 6.28 11.34
N LEU A 54 3.91 6.66 12.00
CA LEU A 54 5.17 7.00 11.33
C LEU A 54 5.77 5.82 10.56
N VAL A 55 5.45 4.57 10.91
CA VAL A 55 5.88 3.39 10.15
C VAL A 55 5.33 3.45 8.71
N GLY A 56 4.14 4.02 8.51
CA GLY A 56 3.58 4.27 7.18
C GLY A 56 4.43 5.22 6.34
N GLN A 57 5.21 6.11 6.96
CA GLN A 57 6.12 7.01 6.22
C GLN A 57 7.25 6.23 5.53
N ALA A 58 7.68 5.09 6.08
CA ALA A 58 8.65 4.23 5.39
C ALA A 58 8.12 3.77 4.03
N TYR A 59 6.79 3.56 3.90
CA TYR A 59 6.15 3.27 2.62
C TYR A 59 6.09 4.48 1.70
N VAL A 60 5.80 5.68 2.23
CA VAL A 60 5.82 6.94 1.45
C VAL A 60 7.22 7.24 0.91
N PHE A 61 8.25 7.05 1.73
CA PHE A 61 9.65 7.21 1.35
C PHE A 61 10.20 6.04 0.55
N LYS A 62 9.34 5.13 0.04
CA LYS A 62 9.75 4.06 -0.88
C LYS A 62 10.55 4.56 -2.06
N PHE A 63 10.25 5.74 -2.60
CA PHE A 63 11.02 6.31 -3.72
C PHE A 63 12.49 6.56 -3.38
N LEU A 64 12.81 6.82 -2.10
CA LEU A 64 14.16 7.17 -1.66
C LEU A 64 15.01 5.92 -1.42
N TRP A 65 14.42 4.87 -0.85
CA TRP A 65 15.14 3.63 -0.53
C TRP A 65 15.02 2.54 -1.60
N SER A 66 13.98 2.57 -2.46
CA SER A 66 13.81 1.60 -3.57
C SER A 66 15.01 1.56 -4.52
N PRO A 67 15.61 2.68 -4.95
CA PRO A 67 16.81 2.65 -5.81
C PRO A 67 18.01 2.02 -5.12
N LEU A 68 18.07 2.12 -3.79
CA LEU A 68 19.12 1.54 -2.97
C LEU A 68 18.96 0.02 -2.92
N MET A 69 17.73 -0.47 -2.68
CA MET A 69 17.43 -1.91 -2.71
C MET A 69 17.60 -2.53 -4.10
N ASP A 70 17.25 -1.82 -5.18
CA ASP A 70 17.47 -2.31 -6.56
C ASP A 70 18.96 -2.40 -6.92
N ARG A 71 19.81 -1.50 -6.38
CA ARG A 71 21.25 -1.46 -6.68
C ARG A 71 22.08 -2.39 -5.80
N TYR A 72 21.62 -2.68 -4.59
CA TYR A 72 22.24 -3.62 -3.67
C TYR A 72 21.39 -4.89 -3.61
N THR A 73 21.35 -5.66 -4.70
CA THR A 73 20.79 -7.02 -4.67
C THR A 73 21.62 -7.84 -3.69
N PRO A 74 21.05 -8.32 -2.56
CA PRO A 74 21.79 -9.14 -1.63
C PRO A 74 22.26 -10.40 -2.36
N PRO A 75 23.55 -10.78 -2.27
CA PRO A 75 24.08 -11.94 -2.99
C PRO A 75 23.44 -13.29 -2.57
N PHE A 76 22.55 -13.28 -1.57
CA PHE A 76 21.82 -14.44 -1.07
C PHE A 76 20.47 -14.70 -1.75
N LEU A 77 20.04 -13.82 -2.67
CA LEU A 77 18.78 -13.93 -3.44
C LEU A 77 19.00 -14.17 -4.94
N ALA A 78 20.24 -14.49 -5.34
CA ALA A 78 20.62 -14.87 -6.71
C ALA A 78 20.52 -16.39 -6.92
#